data_AF-A0A937K2S6-F1
#
_entry.id   AF-A0A937K2S6-F1
#
_cell.length_a   1.000
_cell.length_b   1.000
_cell.length_c   1.000
_cell.angle_alpha   90.00
_cell.angle_beta   90.00
_cell.angle_gamma   90.00
#
_symmetry.space_group_name_H-M   'P 1'
#
loop_
_entity.id
_entity.type
_entity.pdbx_description
1 polymer ?
#
loop_
_entity_poly.entity_id
_entity_poly.type
_entity_poly.pdbx_seq_one_letter_code
_entity_poly.pdbx_strand_id
1 'polypeptide(L)'
;MIKQIGILSIVTLQILVGCNNPQREQENTKSNIMESIAYHESEKVKDKKVASDKGEIDWVDYTASAFHFTLEMPNTWKVDETKNSKDATVLTMYSSGYDLVANPPFDFIEYPKITYITVHPQGSSLPKLLGSKINLQGWNKDLPVDFQLNKDSSMVYILNTGEPWAYLLKPSNPPKGWSENGYIFVHMGVSDFLARCFDVNGKPKSTHDFDMSTGDKMTYYGDVKEADKKIVQHAVSSLYFFNGRGTRQDIAQLIQVDWPQPNDTISSPITIKGKARGDWYFEGNFPVVLKNEDQKVLSEKPAKAKAKWMTKKWVPFEITIDYDKPNRNQGFLVLKKANASGKPENDRNLSIPVVFSAKE
;
A
#
# COMPACT_ATOMS: atom_id res chain seq x y z
N MET A 1 -76.68 57.30 29.67
CA MET A 1 -77.80 56.64 28.95
C MET A 1 -77.18 55.71 27.91
N ILE A 2 -77.21 54.37 28.06
CA ILE A 2 -78.27 53.46 27.56
C ILE A 2 -78.48 53.71 26.04
N LYS A 3 -78.26 52.80 25.07
CA LYS A 3 -78.40 51.33 24.99
C LYS A 3 -77.63 50.77 23.77
N GLN A 4 -77.31 49.48 23.85
CA GLN A 4 -76.81 48.56 22.80
C GLN A 4 -77.77 48.33 21.60
N ILE A 5 -77.19 47.69 20.56
CA ILE A 5 -77.67 46.64 19.61
C ILE A 5 -77.31 47.08 18.18
N GLY A 6 -76.61 46.35 17.29
CA GLY A 6 -76.00 45.03 17.25
C GLY A 6 -75.85 44.59 15.77
N ILE A 7 -74.84 43.73 15.48
CA ILE A 7 -74.73 42.81 14.32
C ILE A 7 -74.23 43.49 13.00
N LEU A 8 -73.22 43.03 12.23
CA LEU A 8 -72.78 41.68 11.84
C LEU A 8 -71.26 41.67 11.49
N SER A 9 -70.55 40.64 11.94
CA SER A 9 -69.15 40.35 11.62
C SER A 9 -69.00 39.61 10.29
N ILE A 10 -67.99 39.97 9.49
CA ILE A 10 -67.34 39.08 8.52
C ILE A 10 -65.84 39.19 8.77
N VAL A 11 -65.26 38.17 9.42
CA VAL A 11 -63.81 38.00 9.58
C VAL A 11 -63.37 36.95 8.58
N THR A 12 -62.63 37.36 7.57
CA THR A 12 -61.96 36.47 6.61
C THR A 12 -60.68 35.94 7.24
N LEU A 13 -60.70 34.68 7.68
CA LEU A 13 -59.52 33.98 8.19
C LEU A 13 -58.67 33.51 6.99
N GLN A 14 -57.61 34.25 6.65
CA GLN A 14 -56.58 33.73 5.74
C GLN A 14 -55.72 32.72 6.50
N ILE A 15 -55.98 31.44 6.26
CA ILE A 15 -55.07 30.35 6.63
C ILE A 15 -53.91 30.39 5.64
N LEU A 16 -52.77 30.95 6.06
CA LEU A 16 -51.49 30.70 5.42
C LEU A 16 -51.12 29.24 5.72
N VAL A 17 -51.51 28.33 4.83
CA VAL A 17 -50.91 27.00 4.76
C VAL A 17 -49.50 27.20 4.24
N GLY A 18 -48.55 27.36 5.16
CA GLY A 18 -47.14 27.14 4.86
C GLY A 18 -46.99 25.69 4.43
N CYS A 19 -46.80 25.46 3.14
CA CYS A 19 -46.34 24.18 2.62
C CYS A 19 -44.92 23.94 3.16
N ASN A 20 -44.80 23.32 4.34
CA ASN A 20 -43.59 22.61 4.71
C ASN A 20 -43.41 21.52 3.65
N ASN A 21 -42.41 21.69 2.79
CA ASN A 21 -42.09 20.73 1.75
C ASN A 21 -41.56 19.46 2.43
N PRO A 22 -42.31 18.33 2.45
CA PRO A 22 -41.91 17.13 3.17
C PRO A 22 -40.62 16.52 2.62
N GLN A 23 -40.26 16.87 1.38
CA GLN A 23 -39.01 16.42 0.75
C GLN A 23 -37.77 17.04 1.40
N ARG A 24 -37.83 18.30 1.85
CA ARG A 24 -36.70 18.95 2.52
C ARG A 24 -36.45 18.41 3.94
N GLU A 25 -37.52 18.07 4.66
CA GLU A 25 -37.42 17.40 5.96
C GLU A 25 -36.98 15.94 5.80
N GLN A 26 -37.45 15.19 4.80
CA GLN A 26 -36.99 13.82 4.54
C GLN A 26 -35.54 13.73 4.04
N GLU A 27 -35.07 14.70 3.23
CA GLU A 27 -33.66 14.79 2.83
C GLU A 27 -32.76 15.18 3.99
N ASN A 28 -33.16 16.18 4.81
CA ASN A 28 -32.41 16.53 6.03
C ASN A 28 -32.40 15.41 7.07
N THR A 29 -33.49 14.63 7.20
CA THR A 29 -33.55 13.51 8.14
C THR A 29 -32.76 12.31 7.64
N LYS A 30 -32.76 12.01 6.33
CA LYS A 30 -31.87 10.99 5.74
C LYS A 30 -30.38 11.39 5.82
N SER A 31 -30.07 12.66 5.61
CA SER A 31 -28.72 13.22 5.80
C SER A 31 -28.26 13.07 7.25
N ASN A 32 -29.08 13.48 8.22
CA ASN A 32 -28.78 13.37 9.66
C ASN A 32 -28.67 11.91 10.15
N ILE A 33 -29.48 10.99 9.62
CA ILE A 33 -29.40 9.55 9.97
C ILE A 33 -28.12 8.93 9.38
N MET A 34 -27.74 9.30 8.15
CA MET A 34 -26.48 8.83 7.52
C MET A 34 -25.24 9.37 8.25
N GLU A 35 -25.30 10.59 8.76
CA GLU A 35 -24.23 11.18 9.59
C GLU A 35 -24.10 10.49 10.95
N SER A 36 -25.21 10.07 11.58
CA SER A 36 -25.17 9.34 12.88
C SER A 36 -24.69 7.88 12.79
N ILE A 37 -24.53 7.34 11.57
CA ILE A 37 -24.26 5.93 11.32
C ILE A 37 -22.79 5.67 10.94
N ALA A 38 -22.05 6.70 10.55
CA ALA A 38 -20.70 6.57 10.02
C ALA A 38 -19.66 7.25 10.91
N TYR A 39 -18.50 6.61 11.05
CA TYR A 39 -17.35 7.30 11.63
C TYR A 39 -16.76 8.20 10.55
N HIS A 40 -16.79 9.51 10.82
CA HIS A 40 -16.19 10.52 9.97
C HIS A 40 -14.79 10.85 10.47
N GLU A 41 -13.94 11.24 9.54
CA GLU A 41 -12.60 11.76 9.80
C GLU A 41 -12.57 12.69 11.04
N SER A 42 -11.65 12.43 11.97
CA SER A 42 -11.53 13.25 13.17
C SER A 42 -10.86 14.59 12.86
N GLU A 43 -11.32 15.70 13.46
CA GLU A 43 -10.64 17.02 13.38
C GLU A 43 -9.21 17.04 13.99
N LYS A 44 -8.71 15.88 14.46
CA LYS A 44 -7.41 15.73 15.13
C LYS A 44 -6.22 15.84 14.19
N VAL A 45 -6.43 15.80 12.87
CA VAL A 45 -5.38 15.94 11.87
C VAL A 45 -5.61 17.20 11.06
N LYS A 46 -4.84 18.26 11.37
CA LYS A 46 -4.82 19.49 10.58
C LYS A 46 -3.57 19.51 9.71
N ASP A 47 -3.76 19.80 8.43
CA ASP A 47 -2.65 20.04 7.52
C ASP A 47 -1.79 21.17 8.08
N LYS A 48 -0.48 20.96 8.21
CA LYS A 48 0.41 22.09 8.43
C LYS A 48 0.31 23.00 7.22
N LYS A 49 0.18 24.31 7.43
CA LYS A 49 0.36 25.31 6.38
C LYS A 49 1.80 25.24 5.88
N VAL A 50 2.08 24.36 4.93
CA VAL A 50 3.33 24.30 4.18
C VAL A 50 3.05 24.84 2.78
N ALA A 51 3.93 25.72 2.30
CA ALA A 51 3.84 26.27 0.97
C ALA A 51 3.94 25.14 -0.07
N SER A 52 2.90 25.01 -0.90
CA SER A 52 2.76 24.20 -2.13
C SER A 52 3.80 23.08 -2.38
N ASP A 53 3.31 21.84 -2.41
CA ASP A 53 3.95 20.62 -2.89
C ASP A 53 4.40 20.71 -4.37
N LYS A 54 5.49 21.44 -4.63
CA LYS A 54 6.19 21.47 -5.92
C LYS A 54 7.69 21.24 -5.81
N GLY A 55 8.18 20.87 -4.63
CA GLY A 55 9.58 20.49 -4.42
C GLY A 55 9.86 19.04 -4.80
N GLU A 56 11.05 18.78 -5.30
CA GLU A 56 11.61 17.43 -5.40
C GLU A 56 11.72 16.82 -3.99
N ILE A 57 11.44 15.52 -3.85
CA ILE A 57 11.50 14.83 -2.55
C ILE A 57 12.96 14.46 -2.28
N ASP A 58 13.53 15.01 -1.22
CA ASP A 58 14.84 14.59 -0.72
C ASP A 58 14.72 13.25 0.02
N TRP A 59 15.40 12.23 -0.49
CA TRP A 59 15.42 10.89 0.10
C TRP A 59 16.62 10.68 1.02
N VAL A 60 16.41 9.97 2.12
CA VAL A 60 17.46 9.57 3.06
C VAL A 60 17.37 8.09 3.38
N ASP A 61 18.53 7.45 3.54
CA ASP A 61 18.62 6.08 4.03
C ASP A 61 18.30 6.04 5.53
N TYR A 62 17.34 5.20 5.91
CA TYR A 62 17.09 4.80 7.29
C TYR A 62 17.53 3.36 7.50
N THR A 63 18.57 3.16 8.32
CA THR A 63 19.07 1.83 8.68
C THR A 63 18.73 1.47 10.12
N ALA A 64 17.96 0.39 10.29
CA ALA A 64 17.68 -0.20 11.59
C ALA A 64 18.61 -1.40 11.84
N SER A 65 19.84 -1.15 12.29
CA SER A 65 20.87 -2.19 12.44
C SER A 65 20.46 -3.34 13.36
N ALA A 66 19.72 -3.07 14.44
CA ALA A 66 19.21 -4.07 15.36
C ALA A 66 18.23 -5.06 14.70
N PHE A 67 17.55 -4.63 13.64
CA PHE A 67 16.54 -5.41 12.91
C PHE A 67 16.95 -5.74 11.47
N HIS A 68 18.21 -5.48 11.13
CA HIS A 68 18.82 -5.96 9.89
C HIS A 68 18.10 -5.50 8.62
N PHE A 69 17.53 -4.30 8.61
CA PHE A 69 16.92 -3.73 7.41
C PHE A 69 17.30 -2.26 7.20
N THR A 70 17.20 -1.84 5.95
CA THR A 70 17.25 -0.42 5.56
C THR A 70 16.13 -0.15 4.57
N LEU A 71 15.77 1.12 4.43
CA LEU A 71 14.90 1.64 3.38
C LEU A 71 15.23 3.11 3.15
N GLU A 72 14.84 3.64 2.00
CA GLU A 72 14.83 5.08 1.75
C GLU A 72 13.48 5.67 2.15
N MET A 73 13.50 6.82 2.81
CA MET A 73 12.29 7.58 3.15
C MET A 73 12.51 9.07 2.90
N PRO A 74 11.45 9.87 2.74
CA PRO A 74 11.61 11.33 2.66
C PRO A 74 12.33 11.86 3.90
N ASN A 75 13.26 12.80 3.75
CA ASN A 75 14.01 13.40 4.85
C ASN A 75 13.12 14.14 5.88
N THR A 76 11.90 14.49 5.46
CA THR A 76 10.89 15.10 6.31
C THR A 76 10.18 14.09 7.20
N TRP A 77 10.27 12.79 6.93
CA TRP A 77 9.64 11.78 7.76
C TRP A 77 10.33 11.65 9.10
N LYS A 78 9.53 11.32 10.12
CA LYS A 78 10.01 11.04 11.47
C LYS A 78 10.05 9.54 11.70
N VAL A 79 10.91 9.11 12.62
CA VAL A 79 10.99 7.74 13.09
C VAL A 79 10.84 7.72 14.60
N ASP A 80 9.88 6.93 15.08
CA ASP A 80 9.72 6.64 16.50
C ASP A 80 9.89 5.14 16.76
N GLU A 81 10.59 4.83 17.85
CA GLU A 81 10.71 3.48 18.38
C GLU A 81 9.85 3.35 19.64
N THR A 82 8.89 2.43 19.62
CA THR A 82 7.98 2.19 20.74
C THR A 82 7.94 0.71 21.12
N LYS A 83 7.29 0.40 22.24
CA LYS A 83 7.04 -0.97 22.69
C LYS A 83 5.57 -1.31 22.50
N ASN A 84 5.30 -2.48 21.95
CA ASN A 84 3.93 -3.01 21.90
C ASN A 84 3.52 -3.61 23.25
N SER A 85 2.29 -4.11 23.34
CA SER A 85 1.74 -4.71 24.57
C SER A 85 2.48 -5.95 25.08
N LYS A 86 3.40 -6.52 24.29
CA LYS A 86 4.27 -7.65 24.65
C LYS A 86 5.72 -7.22 24.89
N ASP A 87 5.97 -5.93 25.09
CA ASP A 87 7.31 -5.34 25.24
C ASP A 87 8.26 -5.55 24.04
N ALA A 88 7.70 -5.87 22.87
CA ALA A 88 8.46 -5.95 21.63
C ALA A 88 8.55 -4.59 20.94
N THR A 89 9.73 -4.28 20.40
CA THR A 89 9.98 -3.04 19.66
C THR A 89 9.13 -2.97 18.39
N VAL A 90 8.56 -1.78 18.15
CA VAL A 90 7.88 -1.38 16.92
C VAL A 90 8.55 -0.11 16.43
N LEU A 91 8.96 -0.09 15.16
CA LEU A 91 9.46 1.11 14.50
C LEU A 91 8.34 1.72 13.67
N THR A 92 8.11 3.02 13.80
CA THR A 92 7.11 3.75 13.01
C THR A 92 7.80 4.89 12.27
N MET A 93 7.80 4.83 10.95
CA MET A 93 8.28 5.88 10.05
C MET A 93 7.06 6.58 9.45
N TYR A 94 6.94 7.90 9.57
CA TYR A 94 5.69 8.60 9.22
C TYR A 94 5.90 10.01 8.73
N SER A 95 4.95 10.49 7.92
CA SER A 95 4.96 11.85 7.40
C SER A 95 4.76 12.89 8.51
N SER A 96 5.58 13.95 8.50
CA SER A 96 5.57 15.00 9.52
C SER A 96 4.75 16.25 9.14
N GLY A 97 4.05 16.21 8.00
CA GLY A 97 3.25 17.29 7.43
C GLY A 97 1.97 17.64 8.20
N TYR A 98 1.76 17.02 9.35
CA TYR A 98 0.56 17.18 10.16
C TYR A 98 0.93 17.69 11.56
N ASP A 99 0.06 18.52 12.13
CA ASP A 99 0.10 18.82 13.56
C ASP A 99 -0.59 17.67 14.30
N LEU A 100 0.23 16.76 14.83
CA LEU A 100 -0.23 15.53 15.46
C LEU A 100 -0.43 15.73 16.96
N VAL A 101 -1.60 15.34 17.46
CA VAL A 101 -1.93 15.35 18.89
C VAL A 101 -1.51 14.03 19.57
N ALA A 102 -1.25 12.97 18.81
CA ALA A 102 -0.82 11.67 19.31
C ALA A 102 0.56 11.25 18.77
N ASN A 103 1.21 10.40 19.56
CA ASN A 103 2.44 9.71 19.18
C ASN A 103 2.09 8.34 18.56
N PRO A 104 2.94 7.81 17.67
CA PRO A 104 2.76 6.47 17.12
C PRO A 104 2.87 5.36 18.19
N PRO A 105 2.39 4.13 17.90
CA PRO A 105 1.80 3.69 16.64
C PRO A 105 0.40 4.30 16.42
N PHE A 106 0.12 4.72 15.18
CA PHE A 106 -1.15 5.36 14.85
C PHE A 106 -2.28 4.34 14.66
N ASP A 107 -3.45 4.66 15.18
CA ASP A 107 -4.70 4.05 14.76
C ASP A 107 -5.15 4.70 13.44
N PHE A 108 -5.31 3.90 12.38
CA PHE A 108 -5.65 4.41 11.06
C PHE A 108 -7.07 5.00 10.98
N ILE A 109 -8.00 4.60 11.86
CA ILE A 109 -9.34 5.19 11.93
C ILE A 109 -9.22 6.59 12.51
N GLU A 110 -8.41 6.76 13.57
CA GLU A 110 -8.21 8.08 14.17
C GLU A 110 -7.33 9.01 13.32
N TYR A 111 -6.35 8.45 12.60
CA TYR A 111 -5.34 9.19 11.83
C TYR A 111 -5.25 8.74 10.36
N PRO A 112 -6.37 8.73 9.61
CA PRO A 112 -6.42 8.14 8.27
C PRO A 112 -5.60 8.93 7.24
N LYS A 113 -5.32 10.21 7.48
CA LYS A 113 -4.55 11.06 6.56
C LYS A 113 -3.04 10.84 6.63
N ILE A 114 -2.52 10.18 7.67
CA ILE A 114 -1.07 10.05 7.84
C ILE A 114 -0.56 8.89 7.00
N THR A 115 0.42 9.15 6.13
CA THR A 115 1.19 8.09 5.47
C THR A 115 2.28 7.60 6.42
N TYR A 116 2.34 6.29 6.66
CA TYR A 116 3.32 5.69 7.56
C TYR A 116 3.67 4.24 7.21
N ILE A 117 4.86 3.81 7.64
CA ILE A 117 5.33 2.43 7.60
C ILE A 117 5.65 2.03 9.03
N THR A 118 5.03 0.95 9.51
CA THR A 118 5.39 0.33 10.80
C THR A 118 6.06 -1.02 10.57
N VAL A 119 7.11 -1.27 11.34
CA VAL A 119 7.86 -2.52 11.30
C VAL A 119 7.72 -3.20 12.65
N HIS A 120 7.25 -4.45 12.63
CA HIS A 120 6.98 -5.27 13.82
C HIS A 120 7.87 -6.53 13.77
N PRO A 121 9.17 -6.46 14.13
CA PRO A 121 10.09 -7.58 13.98
C PRO A 121 9.69 -8.83 14.76
N GLN A 122 9.14 -8.67 15.96
CA GLN A 122 8.68 -9.79 16.79
C GLN A 122 7.21 -10.15 16.55
N GLY A 123 6.55 -9.42 15.65
CA GLY A 123 5.11 -9.44 15.49
C GLY A 123 4.39 -8.78 16.66
N SER A 124 3.10 -8.62 16.46
CA SER A 124 2.13 -8.15 17.44
C SER A 124 0.79 -8.77 17.06
N SER A 125 -0.24 -8.63 17.90
CA SER A 125 -1.59 -8.90 17.42
C SER A 125 -1.80 -8.02 16.19
N LEU A 126 -2.11 -8.64 15.04
CA LEU A 126 -2.38 -7.87 13.82
C LEU A 126 -3.37 -6.76 14.17
N PRO A 127 -3.19 -5.55 13.63
CA PRO A 127 -4.20 -4.54 13.86
C PRO A 127 -5.52 -5.16 13.40
N LYS A 128 -6.56 -5.07 14.23
CA LYS A 128 -7.89 -5.62 13.92
C LYS A 128 -8.52 -4.75 12.84
N LEU A 129 -7.90 -4.75 11.67
CA LEU A 129 -8.31 -4.03 10.49
C LEU A 129 -9.54 -4.75 9.96
N LEU A 130 -10.70 -4.21 10.35
CA LEU A 130 -11.96 -4.44 9.68
C LEU A 130 -11.86 -3.86 8.25
N GLY A 131 -12.90 -4.05 7.43
CA GLY A 131 -12.88 -3.59 6.05
C GLY A 131 -12.57 -4.69 5.03
N SER A 132 -12.74 -4.34 3.77
CA SER A 132 -12.41 -5.19 2.63
C SER A 132 -10.90 -5.40 2.54
N LYS A 133 -10.51 -6.67 2.42
CA LYS A 133 -9.12 -7.08 2.26
C LYS A 133 -9.03 -8.35 1.42
N ILE A 134 -7.91 -8.50 0.75
CA ILE A 134 -7.57 -9.69 -0.04
C ILE A 134 -6.10 -10.03 0.24
N ASN A 135 -5.74 -11.30 0.26
CA ASN A 135 -4.34 -11.66 0.34
C ASN A 135 -3.63 -11.43 -1.00
N LEU A 136 -2.31 -11.35 -1.02
CA LEU A 136 -1.55 -11.11 -2.26
C LEU A 136 -1.81 -12.20 -3.31
N GLN A 137 -2.03 -13.45 -2.89
CA GLN A 137 -2.36 -14.55 -3.80
C GLN A 137 -3.66 -14.27 -4.57
N GLY A 138 -4.72 -13.83 -3.87
CA GLY A 138 -6.00 -13.47 -4.48
C GLY A 138 -5.97 -12.15 -5.23
N TRP A 139 -5.14 -11.20 -4.81
CA TRP A 139 -4.98 -9.90 -5.50
C TRP A 139 -4.36 -10.04 -6.89
N ASN A 140 -3.56 -11.10 -7.09
CA ASN A 140 -2.94 -11.45 -8.37
C ASN A 140 -2.09 -10.32 -8.98
N LYS A 141 -1.42 -9.56 -8.11
CA LYS A 141 -0.41 -8.55 -8.43
C LYS A 141 0.74 -8.69 -7.43
N ASP A 142 1.94 -8.29 -7.83
CA ASP A 142 3.09 -8.24 -6.95
C ASP A 142 3.29 -6.83 -6.36
N LEU A 143 4.16 -6.72 -5.36
CA LEU A 143 4.71 -5.45 -4.90
C LEU A 143 6.18 -5.37 -5.29
N PRO A 144 6.73 -4.15 -5.51
CA PRO A 144 8.09 -3.97 -5.99
C PRO A 144 9.14 -4.14 -4.88
N VAL A 145 9.00 -5.18 -4.04
CA VAL A 145 9.95 -5.46 -2.95
C VAL A 145 11.12 -6.35 -3.42
N ASP A 146 12.24 -6.19 -2.74
CA ASP A 146 13.47 -6.94 -3.02
C ASP A 146 13.49 -8.38 -2.50
N PHE A 147 12.53 -8.76 -1.65
CA PHE A 147 12.47 -10.03 -0.95
C PHE A 147 11.15 -10.76 -1.19
N GLN A 148 11.14 -12.07 -0.94
CA GLN A 148 9.95 -12.88 -1.12
C GLN A 148 8.91 -12.62 -0.03
N LEU A 149 7.67 -12.33 -0.45
CA LEU A 149 6.52 -12.19 0.43
C LEU A 149 5.71 -13.49 0.49
N ASN A 150 5.23 -13.82 1.69
CA ASN A 150 4.25 -14.88 1.88
C ASN A 150 2.92 -14.40 1.28
N LYS A 151 2.51 -14.97 0.14
CA LYS A 151 1.34 -14.49 -0.60
C LYS A 151 0.00 -14.76 0.09
N ASP A 152 -0.05 -15.75 0.97
CA ASP A 152 -1.27 -16.12 1.70
C ASP A 152 -1.49 -15.26 2.95
N SER A 153 -0.39 -14.90 3.63
CA SER A 153 -0.40 -14.16 4.89
C SER A 153 -0.22 -12.66 4.72
N SER A 154 0.30 -12.21 3.58
CA SER A 154 0.36 -10.78 3.24
C SER A 154 -0.99 -10.31 2.72
N MET A 155 -1.43 -9.14 3.18
CA MET A 155 -2.77 -8.61 2.91
C MET A 155 -2.70 -7.27 2.19
N VAL A 156 -3.68 -7.04 1.32
CA VAL A 156 -3.99 -5.77 0.67
C VAL A 156 -5.32 -5.30 1.21
N TYR A 157 -5.34 -4.12 1.82
CA TYR A 157 -6.56 -3.49 2.33
C TYR A 157 -7.10 -2.53 1.27
N ILE A 158 -8.40 -2.64 1.00
CA ILE A 158 -9.02 -2.06 -0.18
C ILE A 158 -10.18 -1.14 0.24
N LEU A 159 -10.24 0.05 -0.36
CA LEU A 159 -11.37 0.97 -0.23
C LEU A 159 -12.57 0.47 -1.04
N ASN A 160 -13.74 1.05 -0.83
CA ASN A 160 -14.95 0.73 -1.58
C ASN A 160 -14.80 0.85 -3.11
N THR A 161 -13.84 1.66 -3.56
CA THR A 161 -13.52 1.89 -4.98
C THR A 161 -12.71 0.75 -5.61
N GLY A 162 -12.16 -0.17 -4.80
CA GLY A 162 -11.19 -1.16 -5.26
C GLY A 162 -9.73 -0.72 -5.10
N GLU A 163 -9.49 0.55 -4.72
CA GLU A 163 -8.15 1.10 -4.54
C GLU A 163 -7.48 0.57 -3.25
N PRO A 164 -6.25 0.04 -3.32
CA PRO A 164 -5.46 -0.26 -2.13
C PRO A 164 -5.14 0.99 -1.31
N TRP A 165 -5.35 0.94 0.00
CA TRP A 165 -4.96 2.02 0.94
C TRP A 165 -3.92 1.58 1.97
N ALA A 166 -3.77 0.28 2.19
CA ALA A 166 -2.74 -0.25 3.08
C ALA A 166 -2.30 -1.65 2.66
N TYR A 167 -1.10 -2.02 3.11
CA TYR A 167 -0.54 -3.36 2.93
C TYR A 167 -0.03 -3.91 4.25
N LEU A 168 -0.29 -5.19 4.51
CA LEU A 168 0.45 -5.97 5.47
C LEU A 168 1.38 -6.91 4.72
N LEU A 169 2.68 -6.72 4.91
CA LEU A 169 3.74 -7.44 4.21
C LEU A 169 4.40 -8.42 5.17
N LYS A 170 4.24 -9.71 4.92
CA LYS A 170 4.92 -10.77 5.67
C LYS A 170 5.99 -11.40 4.79
N PRO A 171 7.29 -11.28 5.13
CA PRO A 171 8.34 -12.03 4.45
C PRO A 171 8.05 -13.53 4.47
N SER A 172 8.36 -14.26 3.39
CA SER A 172 8.16 -15.71 3.31
C SER A 172 8.96 -16.47 4.36
N ASN A 173 10.17 -15.99 4.66
CA ASN A 173 11.00 -16.45 5.75
C ASN A 173 11.34 -15.24 6.63
N PRO A 174 11.42 -15.40 7.96
CA PRO A 174 11.74 -14.29 8.83
C PRO A 174 13.16 -13.78 8.54
N PRO A 175 13.33 -12.46 8.38
CA PRO A 175 14.64 -11.83 8.34
C PRO A 175 15.43 -12.12 9.62
N LYS A 176 16.75 -11.92 9.55
CA LYS A 176 17.59 -12.06 10.73
C LYS A 176 17.11 -11.14 11.88
N GLY A 177 16.94 -11.73 13.06
CA GLY A 177 16.48 -11.03 14.27
C GLY A 177 14.96 -10.86 14.38
N TRP A 178 14.20 -11.34 13.40
CA TRP A 178 12.73 -11.30 13.41
C TRP A 178 12.15 -12.64 13.85
N SER A 179 10.95 -12.61 14.41
CA SER A 179 10.17 -13.81 14.70
C SER A 179 9.41 -14.27 13.45
N GLU A 180 8.89 -15.50 13.47
CA GLU A 180 7.99 -16.05 12.42
C GLU A 180 6.69 -15.23 12.25
N ASN A 181 6.36 -14.38 13.22
CA ASN A 181 5.19 -13.51 13.18
C ASN A 181 5.54 -12.06 12.82
N GLY A 182 6.81 -11.78 12.50
CA GLY A 182 7.24 -10.44 12.11
C GLY A 182 6.60 -9.98 10.80
N TYR A 183 6.24 -8.70 10.72
CA TYR A 183 5.60 -8.12 9.54
C TYR A 183 5.91 -6.63 9.42
N ILE A 184 5.65 -6.09 8.23
CA ILE A 184 5.67 -4.66 7.94
C ILE A 184 4.24 -4.26 7.60
N PHE A 185 3.74 -3.18 8.19
CA PHE A 185 2.46 -2.60 7.82
C PHE A 185 2.68 -1.22 7.20
N VAL A 186 2.10 -1.04 6.03
CA VAL A 186 2.25 0.16 5.19
C VAL A 186 0.88 0.79 5.05
N HIS A 187 0.78 2.06 5.43
CA HIS A 187 -0.43 2.84 5.37
C HIS A 187 -0.23 4.04 4.45
N MET A 188 -1.07 4.16 3.43
CA MET A 188 -1.12 5.34 2.57
C MET A 188 -2.22 6.25 3.07
N GLY A 189 -1.90 7.55 3.25
CA GLY A 189 -2.87 8.53 3.71
C GLY A 189 -4.14 8.54 2.85
N VAL A 190 -5.28 8.45 3.52
CA VAL A 190 -6.63 8.49 2.95
C VAL A 190 -7.28 9.83 3.32
N SER A 191 -7.57 10.64 2.31
CA SER A 191 -8.34 11.87 2.47
C SER A 191 -9.84 11.57 2.45
N ASP A 192 -10.62 12.40 3.13
CA ASP A 192 -12.09 12.27 3.21
C ASP A 192 -12.53 10.88 3.69
N PHE A 193 -11.79 10.35 4.67
CA PHE A 193 -11.99 9.00 5.17
C PHE A 193 -13.36 8.85 5.84
N LEU A 194 -14.03 7.77 5.48
CA LEU A 194 -15.34 7.42 6.02
C LEU A 194 -15.43 5.92 6.24
N ALA A 195 -15.88 5.51 7.43
CA ALA A 195 -16.18 4.11 7.73
C ALA A 195 -17.69 3.91 7.88
N ARG A 196 -18.24 2.93 7.16
CA ARG A 196 -19.66 2.55 7.25
C ARG A 196 -19.80 1.06 7.57
N CYS A 197 -20.72 0.77 8.49
CA CYS A 197 -21.11 -0.58 8.83
C CYS A 197 -22.41 -0.97 8.10
N PHE A 198 -22.46 -2.21 7.62
CA PHE A 198 -23.61 -2.81 6.97
C PHE A 198 -23.91 -4.15 7.63
N ASP A 199 -25.19 -4.46 7.82
CA ASP A 199 -25.59 -5.79 8.28
C ASP A 199 -25.36 -6.85 7.19
N VAL A 200 -25.64 -8.12 7.51
CA VAL A 200 -25.51 -9.25 6.58
C VAL A 200 -26.33 -9.10 5.29
N ASN A 201 -27.39 -8.29 5.30
CA ASN A 201 -28.26 -8.02 4.16
C ASN A 201 -27.83 -6.75 3.37
N GLY A 202 -26.74 -6.10 3.78
CA GLY A 202 -26.24 -4.87 3.16
C GLY A 202 -26.99 -3.61 3.58
N LYS A 203 -27.80 -3.65 4.65
CA LYS A 203 -28.47 -2.46 5.19
C LYS A 203 -27.50 -1.67 6.07
N PRO A 204 -27.38 -0.34 5.91
CA PRO A 204 -26.56 0.49 6.78
C PRO A 204 -26.99 0.39 8.25
N LYS A 205 -26.02 0.31 9.16
CA LYS A 205 -26.21 0.36 10.62
C LYS A 205 -25.05 1.10 11.28
N SER A 206 -25.25 1.60 12.50
CA SER A 206 -24.21 2.33 13.24
C SER A 206 -22.92 1.54 13.34
N THR A 207 -21.78 2.20 13.13
CA THR A 207 -20.45 1.60 13.34
C THR A 207 -20.22 1.13 14.78
N HIS A 208 -20.89 1.74 15.76
CA HIS A 208 -20.83 1.34 17.17
C HIS A 208 -21.51 -0.01 17.42
N ASP A 209 -22.46 -0.39 16.56
CA ASP A 209 -23.19 -1.65 16.66
C ASP A 209 -22.54 -2.77 15.84
N PHE A 210 -21.35 -2.55 15.27
CA PHE A 210 -20.68 -3.55 14.42
C PHE A 210 -20.46 -4.86 15.17
N ASP A 211 -21.00 -5.94 14.62
CA ASP A 211 -20.83 -7.29 15.15
C ASP A 211 -20.41 -8.27 14.04
N MET A 212 -19.17 -8.74 14.13
CA MET A 212 -18.63 -9.72 13.18
C MET A 212 -19.37 -11.07 13.24
N SER A 213 -19.95 -11.43 14.39
CA SER A 213 -20.64 -12.70 14.59
C SER A 213 -22.00 -12.76 13.89
N THR A 214 -22.65 -11.60 13.67
CA THR A 214 -23.89 -11.48 12.89
C THR A 214 -23.65 -11.36 11.40
N GLY A 215 -22.39 -11.37 10.95
CA GLY A 215 -22.01 -11.21 9.55
C GLY A 215 -21.96 -9.76 9.07
N ASP A 216 -21.88 -8.79 9.98
CA ASP A 216 -21.75 -7.39 9.62
C ASP A 216 -20.45 -7.13 8.85
N LYS A 217 -20.50 -6.16 7.95
CA LYS A 217 -19.37 -5.75 7.12
C LYS A 217 -19.07 -4.28 7.34
N MET A 218 -17.80 -4.02 7.61
CA MET A 218 -17.25 -2.67 7.57
C MET A 218 -16.75 -2.36 6.16
N THR A 219 -17.04 -1.18 5.65
CA THR A 219 -16.54 -0.68 4.36
C THR A 219 -15.92 0.69 4.58
N TYR A 220 -14.74 0.90 4.00
CA TYR A 220 -14.01 2.17 4.07
C TYR A 220 -14.05 2.89 2.74
N TYR A 221 -14.17 4.21 2.82
CA TYR A 221 -14.23 5.14 1.70
C TYR A 221 -13.20 6.24 1.91
N GLY A 222 -12.89 6.95 0.83
CA GLY A 222 -11.95 8.07 0.80
C GLY A 222 -11.04 7.97 -0.41
N ASP A 223 -10.01 8.81 -0.44
CA ASP A 223 -9.10 8.94 -1.57
C ASP A 223 -7.63 8.83 -1.14
N VAL A 224 -6.89 7.92 -1.78
CA VAL A 224 -5.43 7.81 -1.63
C VAL A 224 -4.77 8.70 -2.66
N LYS A 225 -4.00 9.70 -2.22
CA LYS A 225 -3.30 10.62 -3.12
C LYS A 225 -2.19 9.90 -3.88
N GLU A 226 -2.05 10.24 -5.16
CA GLU A 226 -1.01 9.65 -6.03
C GLU A 226 0.42 9.93 -5.52
N ALA A 227 0.64 11.07 -4.86
CA ALA A 227 1.91 11.40 -4.22
C ALA A 227 2.25 10.41 -3.10
N ASP A 228 1.30 10.08 -2.22
CA ASP A 228 1.50 9.12 -1.14
C ASP A 228 1.77 7.71 -1.67
N LYS A 229 1.08 7.30 -2.75
CA LYS A 229 1.36 6.02 -3.42
C LYS A 229 2.79 5.95 -3.91
N LYS A 230 3.27 7.00 -4.59
CA LYS A 230 4.64 7.05 -5.12
C LYS A 230 5.68 7.03 -4.01
N ILE A 231 5.45 7.79 -2.93
CA ILE A 231 6.35 7.80 -1.77
C ILE A 231 6.45 6.40 -1.17
N VAL A 232 5.32 5.76 -0.92
CA VAL A 232 5.27 4.42 -0.32
C VAL A 232 5.86 3.37 -1.25
N GLN A 233 5.56 3.42 -2.56
CA GLN A 233 6.13 2.51 -3.54
C GLN A 233 7.65 2.61 -3.56
N HIS A 234 8.21 3.83 -3.57
CA HIS A 234 9.65 4.05 -3.51
C HIS A 234 10.25 3.50 -2.21
N ALA A 235 9.69 3.87 -1.06
CA ALA A 235 10.18 3.42 0.25
C ALA A 235 10.13 1.89 0.41
N VAL A 236 9.06 1.24 -0.04
CA VAL A 236 8.93 -0.22 0.00
C VAL A 236 9.86 -0.89 -1.03
N SER A 237 10.14 -0.24 -2.16
CA SER A 237 11.06 -0.77 -3.18
C SER A 237 12.54 -0.68 -2.82
N SER A 238 12.92 0.34 -2.05
CA SER A 238 14.26 0.46 -1.47
C SER A 238 14.45 -0.40 -0.22
N LEU A 239 13.36 -0.95 0.35
CA LEU A 239 13.42 -1.76 1.55
C LEU A 239 14.15 -3.08 1.30
N TYR A 240 15.21 -3.31 2.07
CA TYR A 240 15.91 -4.56 2.03
C TYR A 240 16.49 -5.01 3.36
N PHE A 241 16.72 -6.32 3.47
CA PHE A 241 17.36 -6.94 4.63
C PHE A 241 18.85 -7.22 4.39
N PHE A 242 19.65 -7.21 5.45
CA PHE A 242 21.10 -7.39 5.38
C PHE A 242 21.68 -8.17 6.56
N ASN A 243 22.84 -8.80 6.34
CA ASN A 243 23.60 -9.48 7.37
C ASN A 243 24.81 -8.66 7.82
N GLY A 244 24.70 -7.97 8.96
CA GLY A 244 25.80 -7.40 9.77
C GLY A 244 26.65 -6.27 9.17
N ARG A 245 26.89 -6.23 7.86
CA ARG A 245 27.84 -5.30 7.21
C ARG A 245 27.20 -4.12 6.49
N GLY A 246 25.99 -3.69 6.89
CA GLY A 246 25.37 -2.37 6.59
C GLY A 246 25.10 -1.98 5.13
N THR A 247 25.98 -2.30 4.19
CA THR A 247 25.93 -1.83 2.80
C THR A 247 25.91 -3.01 1.84
N ARG A 248 24.86 -3.09 1.01
CA ARG A 248 24.80 -4.06 -0.10
C ARG A 248 25.82 -3.67 -1.17
N GLN A 249 26.41 -4.66 -1.82
CA GLN A 249 27.20 -4.43 -3.04
C GLN A 249 26.30 -3.82 -4.11
N ASP A 250 26.82 -2.85 -4.85
CA ASP A 250 26.15 -2.27 -6.01
C ASP A 250 25.68 -3.40 -6.97
N ILE A 251 24.43 -3.31 -7.40
CA ILE A 251 23.81 -4.29 -8.29
C ILE A 251 24.58 -4.44 -9.60
N ALA A 252 25.16 -3.35 -10.12
CA ALA A 252 25.94 -3.34 -11.36
C ALA A 252 27.24 -4.15 -11.27
N GLN A 253 27.71 -4.47 -10.05
CA GLN A 253 28.86 -5.35 -9.81
C GLN A 253 28.47 -6.83 -9.80
N LEU A 254 27.18 -7.14 -9.66
CA LEU A 254 26.61 -8.48 -9.57
C LEU A 254 25.94 -8.94 -10.87
N ILE A 255 25.25 -8.05 -11.56
CA ILE A 255 24.52 -8.36 -12.79
C ILE A 255 24.49 -7.16 -13.74
N GLN A 256 24.60 -7.43 -15.03
CA GLN A 256 24.51 -6.45 -16.11
C GLN A 256 23.64 -7.03 -17.22
N VAL A 257 22.70 -6.23 -17.71
CA VAL A 257 21.84 -6.57 -18.84
C VAL A 257 22.35 -5.79 -20.06
N ASP A 258 22.65 -6.51 -21.13
CA ASP A 258 23.08 -5.92 -22.39
C ASP A 258 21.86 -5.49 -23.22
N TRP A 259 20.75 -6.24 -23.13
CA TRP A 259 19.46 -5.88 -23.72
C TRP A 259 18.30 -6.60 -23.03
N PRO A 260 17.14 -5.93 -22.78
CA PRO A 260 16.86 -4.51 -23.06
C PRO A 260 17.52 -3.55 -22.07
N GLN A 261 17.71 -2.30 -22.47
CA GLN A 261 18.08 -1.18 -21.61
C GLN A 261 16.83 -0.49 -21.03
N PRO A 262 16.97 0.34 -19.97
CA PRO A 262 15.85 1.07 -19.40
C PRO A 262 15.06 1.87 -20.44
N ASN A 263 13.74 1.70 -20.42
CA ASN A 263 12.74 2.31 -21.30
C ASN A 263 12.81 1.88 -22.78
N ASP A 264 13.59 0.86 -23.12
CA ASP A 264 13.56 0.28 -24.46
C ASP A 264 12.16 -0.27 -24.77
N THR A 265 11.80 -0.18 -26.05
CA THR A 265 10.56 -0.78 -26.57
C THR A 265 10.79 -2.26 -26.90
N ILE A 266 9.94 -3.13 -26.34
CA ILE A 266 10.03 -4.58 -26.45
C ILE A 266 8.79 -5.17 -27.13
N SER A 267 9.00 -6.25 -27.90
CA SER A 267 7.94 -7.04 -28.53
C SER A 267 8.02 -8.50 -28.09
N SER A 268 6.89 -9.21 -28.17
CA SER A 268 6.83 -10.65 -27.87
C SER A 268 7.18 -11.45 -29.14
N PRO A 269 8.08 -12.44 -29.07
CA PRO A 269 8.91 -12.80 -27.92
C PRO A 269 10.09 -11.84 -27.69
N ILE A 270 10.47 -11.66 -26.42
CA ILE A 270 11.65 -10.86 -26.03
C ILE A 270 12.82 -11.78 -25.66
N THR A 271 14.01 -11.53 -26.21
CA THR A 271 15.25 -12.28 -25.86
C THR A 271 16.21 -11.46 -25.01
N ILE A 272 16.19 -11.65 -23.69
CA ILE A 272 17.02 -10.91 -22.74
C ILE A 272 18.43 -11.50 -22.69
N LYS A 273 19.45 -10.62 -22.73
CA LYS A 273 20.87 -11.01 -22.73
C LYS A 273 21.64 -10.18 -21.73
N GLY A 274 22.66 -10.80 -21.13
CA GLY A 274 23.54 -10.12 -20.22
C GLY A 274 24.54 -11.07 -19.58
N LYS A 275 25.09 -10.63 -18.45
CA LYS A 275 26.03 -11.41 -17.64
C LYS A 275 25.80 -11.16 -16.15
N ALA A 276 25.98 -12.20 -15.34
CA ALA A 276 25.91 -12.10 -13.90
C ALA A 276 27.12 -12.80 -13.25
N ARG A 277 27.41 -12.45 -12.00
CA ARG A 277 28.39 -13.16 -11.18
C ARG A 277 27.83 -14.53 -10.80
N GLY A 278 28.72 -15.49 -10.53
CA GLY A 278 28.31 -16.88 -10.26
C GLY A 278 27.37 -17.05 -9.08
N ASP A 279 27.46 -16.18 -8.08
CA ASP A 279 26.58 -16.14 -6.91
C ASP A 279 25.16 -15.67 -7.21
N TRP A 280 24.92 -15.09 -8.40
CA TRP A 280 23.59 -14.75 -8.87
C TRP A 280 22.76 -16.00 -9.25
N TYR A 281 23.45 -17.08 -9.63
CA TYR A 281 22.86 -18.33 -10.09
C TYR A 281 22.72 -19.34 -8.95
N PHE A 282 21.71 -20.22 -9.07
CA PHE A 282 21.62 -21.47 -8.32
C PHE A 282 21.35 -22.58 -9.33
N GLU A 283 22.15 -23.66 -9.29
CA GLU A 283 22.11 -24.73 -10.29
C GLU A 283 22.22 -24.21 -11.74
N GLY A 284 22.92 -23.09 -11.94
CA GLY A 284 23.10 -22.45 -13.24
C GLY A 284 21.88 -21.70 -13.77
N ASN A 285 20.86 -21.46 -12.93
CA ASN A 285 19.65 -20.76 -13.31
C ASN A 285 19.33 -19.62 -12.33
N PHE A 286 18.55 -18.64 -12.77
CA PHE A 286 17.90 -17.66 -11.89
C PHE A 286 16.58 -17.15 -12.50
N PRO A 287 15.60 -16.70 -11.70
CA PRO A 287 14.30 -16.27 -12.23
C PRO A 287 14.36 -14.92 -12.95
N VAL A 288 13.66 -14.82 -14.08
CA VAL A 288 13.38 -13.57 -14.79
C VAL A 288 11.87 -13.40 -14.93
N VAL A 289 11.36 -12.26 -14.46
CA VAL A 289 9.94 -11.96 -14.37
C VAL A 289 9.64 -10.71 -15.19
N LEU A 290 8.67 -10.80 -16.10
CA LEU A 290 8.13 -9.65 -16.83
C LEU A 290 6.80 -9.24 -16.21
N LYS A 291 6.69 -7.96 -15.82
CA LYS A 291 5.51 -7.38 -15.17
C LYS A 291 4.98 -6.19 -15.97
N ASN A 292 3.68 -5.91 -15.86
CA ASN A 292 3.11 -4.66 -16.35
C ASN A 292 3.21 -3.54 -15.30
N GLU A 293 2.75 -2.34 -15.66
CA GLU A 293 2.66 -1.16 -14.78
C GLU A 293 1.89 -1.43 -13.47
N ASP A 294 0.84 -2.25 -13.52
CA ASP A 294 0.04 -2.67 -12.35
C ASP A 294 0.74 -3.74 -11.49
N GLN A 295 2.02 -4.04 -11.73
CA GLN A 295 2.79 -5.11 -11.08
C GLN A 295 2.21 -6.53 -11.27
N LYS A 296 1.31 -6.72 -12.24
CA LYS A 296 0.81 -8.04 -12.62
C LYS A 296 1.91 -8.77 -13.40
N VAL A 297 2.18 -10.01 -12.99
CA VAL A 297 3.13 -10.89 -13.70
C VAL A 297 2.52 -11.29 -15.04
N LEU A 298 3.24 -11.01 -16.13
CA LEU A 298 2.89 -11.42 -17.48
C LEU A 298 3.57 -12.74 -17.86
N SER A 299 4.81 -12.95 -17.40
CA SER A 299 5.58 -14.16 -17.67
C SER A 299 6.72 -14.29 -16.65
N GLU A 300 7.06 -15.52 -16.27
CA GLU A 300 8.19 -15.85 -15.40
C GLU A 300 8.90 -17.07 -15.96
N LYS A 301 10.19 -16.93 -16.29
CA LYS A 301 11.02 -18.03 -16.82
C LYS A 301 12.43 -18.00 -16.21
N PRO A 302 13.08 -19.16 -16.03
CA PRO A 302 14.46 -19.22 -15.55
C PRO A 302 15.44 -18.88 -16.68
N ALA A 303 16.32 -17.89 -16.46
CA ALA A 303 17.46 -17.65 -17.33
C ALA A 303 18.59 -18.63 -17.01
N LYS A 304 19.20 -19.20 -18.06
CA LYS A 304 20.27 -20.19 -17.93
C LYS A 304 21.64 -19.55 -18.13
N ALA A 305 22.60 -19.96 -17.30
CA ALA A 305 24.01 -19.67 -17.54
C ALA A 305 24.48 -20.33 -18.84
N LYS A 306 25.24 -19.59 -19.66
CA LYS A 306 25.84 -20.10 -20.90
C LYS A 306 27.26 -20.65 -20.72
N ALA A 307 27.78 -20.63 -19.50
CA ALA A 307 29.10 -21.14 -19.15
C ALA A 307 29.12 -21.70 -17.71
N LYS A 308 30.25 -22.26 -17.28
CA LYS A 308 30.44 -22.74 -15.90
C LYS A 308 30.21 -21.59 -14.91
N TRP A 309 29.16 -21.70 -14.11
CA TRP A 309 28.65 -20.62 -13.27
C TRP A 309 29.28 -20.55 -11.87
N MET A 310 29.83 -21.65 -11.35
CA MET A 310 30.50 -21.69 -10.04
C MET A 310 31.85 -20.95 -10.08
N THR A 311 31.81 -19.63 -10.22
CA THR A 311 32.96 -18.75 -10.40
C THR A 311 32.66 -17.34 -9.89
N LYS A 312 33.71 -16.60 -9.52
CA LYS A 312 33.59 -15.16 -9.22
C LYS A 312 33.62 -14.29 -10.48
N LYS A 313 33.85 -14.87 -11.66
CA LYS A 313 33.89 -14.15 -12.94
C LYS A 313 32.47 -13.87 -13.45
N TRP A 314 32.38 -12.99 -14.44
CA TRP A 314 31.14 -12.77 -15.19
C TRP A 314 30.79 -14.01 -16.02
N VAL A 315 29.52 -14.40 -15.96
CA VAL A 315 28.96 -15.56 -16.67
C VAL A 315 27.81 -15.05 -17.53
N PRO A 316 27.83 -15.27 -18.85
CA PRO A 316 26.73 -14.83 -19.71
C PRO A 316 25.45 -15.62 -19.44
N PHE A 317 24.30 -14.96 -19.61
CA PHE A 317 22.98 -15.59 -19.62
C PHE A 317 22.18 -15.13 -20.83
N GLU A 318 21.20 -15.95 -21.20
CA GLU A 318 20.22 -15.62 -22.24
C GLU A 318 18.90 -16.31 -21.90
N ILE A 319 17.79 -15.62 -22.17
CA ILE A 319 16.45 -16.17 -22.02
C ILE A 319 15.50 -15.53 -23.03
N THR A 320 14.62 -16.33 -23.63
CA THR A 320 13.53 -15.85 -24.47
C THR A 320 12.20 -16.04 -23.76
N ILE A 321 11.45 -14.95 -23.63
CA ILE A 321 10.19 -14.88 -22.89
C ILE A 321 9.08 -14.49 -23.86
N ASP A 322 8.04 -15.30 -23.90
CA ASP A 322 6.78 -14.99 -24.58
C ASP A 322 5.84 -14.36 -23.54
N TYR A 323 5.08 -13.36 -23.98
CA TYR A 323 4.08 -12.72 -23.16
C TYR A 323 2.90 -12.23 -24.00
N ASP A 324 1.73 -12.20 -23.37
CA ASP A 324 0.56 -11.53 -23.91
C ASP A 324 0.70 -10.03 -23.68
N LYS A 325 0.46 -9.25 -24.74
CA LYS A 325 0.56 -7.80 -24.67
C LYS A 325 -0.42 -7.24 -23.63
N PRO A 326 0.04 -6.45 -22.65
CA PRO A 326 -0.84 -5.80 -21.68
C PRO A 326 -1.57 -4.59 -22.29
N ASN A 327 -2.64 -4.16 -21.62
CA ASN A 327 -3.43 -2.99 -22.01
C ASN A 327 -2.63 -1.69 -21.92
N ARG A 328 -1.76 -1.57 -20.91
CA ARG A 328 -0.84 -0.43 -20.73
C ARG A 328 0.53 -0.76 -21.29
N ASN A 329 1.21 0.25 -21.82
CA ASN A 329 2.49 0.07 -22.49
C ASN A 329 3.69 0.11 -21.54
N GLN A 330 3.54 0.42 -20.26
CA GLN A 330 4.66 0.41 -19.31
C GLN A 330 4.74 -0.92 -18.55
N GLY A 331 5.96 -1.33 -18.23
CA GLY A 331 6.23 -2.53 -17.46
C GLY A 331 7.63 -2.58 -16.90
N PHE A 332 7.94 -3.71 -16.26
CA PHE A 332 9.22 -3.94 -15.59
C PHE A 332 9.73 -5.34 -15.92
N LEU A 333 10.99 -5.41 -16.33
CA LEU A 333 11.76 -6.64 -16.41
C LEU A 333 12.56 -6.80 -15.11
N VAL A 334 12.25 -7.83 -14.32
CA VAL A 334 12.86 -8.08 -13.02
C VAL A 334 13.70 -9.34 -13.07
N LEU A 335 15.02 -9.19 -12.95
CA LEU A 335 15.97 -10.30 -12.84
C LEU A 335 16.21 -10.54 -11.36
N LYS A 336 15.84 -11.72 -10.84
CA LYS A 336 15.97 -12.06 -9.41
C LYS A 336 17.22 -12.91 -9.21
N LYS A 337 18.02 -12.61 -8.20
CA LYS A 337 19.10 -13.50 -7.75
C LYS A 337 18.49 -14.78 -7.21
N ALA A 338 19.06 -15.92 -7.59
CA ALA A 338 18.63 -17.18 -7.03
C ALA A 338 18.97 -17.25 -5.53
N ASN A 339 18.01 -17.67 -4.72
CA ASN A 339 18.13 -17.73 -3.27
C ASN A 339 17.55 -19.04 -2.72
N ALA A 340 18.36 -20.10 -2.73
CA ALA A 340 17.96 -21.42 -2.21
C ALA A 340 17.67 -21.44 -0.70
N SER A 341 18.22 -20.49 0.05
CA SER A 341 17.93 -20.36 1.49
C SER A 341 16.55 -19.78 1.80
N GLY A 342 15.97 -19.07 0.82
CA GLY A 342 14.73 -18.30 0.99
C GLY A 342 14.83 -17.11 1.95
N LYS A 343 16.02 -16.83 2.51
CA LYS A 343 16.22 -15.77 3.50
C LYS A 343 16.27 -14.38 2.86
N PRO A 344 15.46 -13.39 3.32
CA PRO A 344 15.37 -12.06 2.71
C PRO A 344 16.70 -11.30 2.59
N GLU A 345 17.62 -11.48 3.53
CA GLU A 345 18.96 -10.87 3.49
C GLU A 345 19.82 -11.29 2.29
N ASN A 346 19.50 -12.42 1.65
CA ASN A 346 20.23 -12.98 0.50
C ASN A 346 19.53 -12.66 -0.83
N ASP A 347 18.33 -12.09 -0.78
CA ASP A 347 17.57 -11.69 -1.96
C ASP A 347 18.17 -10.41 -2.56
N ARG A 348 18.22 -10.38 -3.90
CA ARG A 348 18.61 -9.24 -4.71
C ARG A 348 17.80 -9.28 -6.01
N ASN A 349 17.43 -8.12 -6.53
CA ASN A 349 16.93 -8.04 -7.90
C ASN A 349 17.56 -6.87 -8.66
N LEU A 350 17.42 -6.93 -9.97
CA LEU A 350 17.59 -5.81 -10.89
C LEU A 350 16.26 -5.61 -11.60
N SER A 351 15.67 -4.43 -11.45
CA SER A 351 14.44 -4.02 -12.14
C SER A 351 14.78 -3.04 -13.26
N ILE A 352 14.34 -3.34 -14.48
CA ILE A 352 14.56 -2.51 -15.67
C ILE A 352 13.18 -2.09 -16.19
N PRO A 353 12.85 -0.78 -16.23
CA PRO A 353 11.61 -0.32 -16.84
C PRO A 353 11.67 -0.59 -18.36
N VAL A 354 10.56 -1.02 -18.94
CA VAL A 354 10.44 -1.32 -20.37
C VAL A 354 9.12 -0.80 -20.92
N VAL A 355 9.08 -0.57 -22.23
CA VAL A 355 7.86 -0.15 -22.94
C VAL A 355 7.41 -1.28 -23.88
N PHE A 356 6.15 -1.72 -23.79
CA PHE A 356 5.58 -2.69 -24.72
C PHE A 356 5.24 -2.01 -26.06
N SER A 357 5.71 -2.58 -27.17
CA SER A 357 5.45 -2.05 -28.52
C SER A 357 3.96 -1.90 -28.81
N ALA A 358 3.57 -0.90 -29.62
CA ALA A 358 2.23 -0.74 -30.14
C ALA A 358 1.83 -1.96 -31.00
N LYS A 359 0.52 -2.21 -31.17
CA LYS A 359 0.07 -3.28 -32.07
C LYS A 359 0.17 -2.70 -33.48
N GLU A 360 0.86 -3.38 -34.40
CA GLU A 360 0.72 -3.11 -35.83
C GLU A 360 -0.66 -3.55 -36.33
#